data_AF-A0A1X2GQI8-F1
#
_entry.id   AF-A0A1X2GQI8-F1
#
_cell.length_a   1.000
_cell.length_b   1.000
_cell.length_c   1.000
_cell.angle_alpha   90.00
_cell.angle_beta   90.00
_cell.angle_gamma   90.00
#
_symmetry.space_group_name_H-M   'P 1'
#
loop_
_entity.id
_entity.type
_entity.pdbx_description
1 polymer ?
#
loop_
_entity_poly.entity_id
_entity_poly.type
_entity_poly.pdbx_seq_one_letter_code
_entity_poly.pdbx_strand_id
1 'polypeptide(L)'
;MLTRTPWVGSRATIKGFPSQWLRQCYSAAAISQQEKQRQLPVIDFFDPELSRPPHHYLLHCGVAGFPKADKIIDMPNDDNIYTSKQVGDDAYFQRNDALGVADGVGGWRSHTGANPALYSRKLMHYAQVELDRIKTNVRPVHLAPADPNPIDIMDNAFHLTTLDAQNEISSYVFVYFQGIVGSTTACIVLLCQDELRIANLGDCGISVIRQNNYVFRSEEQQHSFNFPYQLGTASFDSPTDAQQFTVKVQDGDLMILASDGLFDNLYDEEIMEEIETCLQDQAPEADLPAQAIADALAFRAKVGGKADDITVLVALIKRDETPNVPTPPPLP
;
A
#
# COMPACT_ATOMS: atom_id res chain seq x y z
N MET A 1 65.45 7.91 -23.07
CA MET A 1 65.25 8.96 -24.09
C MET A 1 63.86 9.54 -23.83
N LEU A 2 63.68 10.80 -23.40
CA LEU A 2 63.90 12.07 -24.15
C LEU A 2 62.97 12.14 -25.38
N THR A 3 62.07 13.12 -25.61
CA THR A 3 61.74 14.45 -25.01
C THR A 3 60.23 14.75 -25.21
N ARG A 4 59.48 15.42 -24.30
CA ARG A 4 59.28 16.89 -24.10
C ARG A 4 59.11 17.77 -25.37
N THR A 5 57.89 18.35 -25.54
CA THR A 5 57.47 19.77 -25.83
C THR A 5 58.35 20.69 -26.73
N PRO A 6 57.82 21.68 -27.51
CA PRO A 6 56.89 22.73 -26.99
C PRO A 6 55.93 23.49 -27.95
N TRP A 7 55.20 24.45 -27.38
CA TRP A 7 54.47 25.58 -28.00
C TRP A 7 55.36 26.61 -28.74
N VAL A 8 54.85 27.27 -29.81
CA VAL A 8 55.00 28.70 -30.28
C VAL A 8 54.37 28.87 -31.70
N GLY A 9 53.70 29.95 -32.13
CA GLY A 9 53.00 31.01 -31.37
C GLY A 9 53.15 32.50 -31.77
N SER A 10 52.88 32.99 -33.02
CA SER A 10 52.89 34.46 -33.33
C SER A 10 52.25 34.99 -34.64
N ARG A 11 51.35 35.99 -34.48
CA ARG A 11 51.17 37.31 -35.18
C ARG A 11 51.29 37.50 -36.72
N ALA A 12 50.23 38.10 -37.29
CA ALA A 12 50.21 39.18 -38.32
C ALA A 12 48.74 39.53 -38.68
N THR A 13 48.24 40.74 -39.03
CA THR A 13 48.70 42.15 -38.93
C THR A 13 47.46 43.08 -39.05
N ILE A 14 47.48 44.27 -38.44
CA ILE A 14 46.36 45.25 -38.45
C ILE A 14 46.44 46.24 -39.63
N LYS A 15 45.32 46.44 -40.34
CA LYS A 15 44.90 47.64 -41.10
C LYS A 15 43.34 47.62 -41.18
N GLY A 16 42.55 48.69 -41.07
CA GLY A 16 42.83 50.08 -40.72
C GLY A 16 41.76 51.06 -41.27
N PHE A 17 40.69 51.33 -40.49
CA PHE A 17 39.67 52.41 -40.67
C PHE A 17 38.80 52.37 -41.97
N PRO A 18 37.60 53.01 -42.05
CA PRO A 18 37.16 54.22 -41.34
C PRO A 18 35.78 54.18 -40.63
N SER A 19 35.51 55.27 -39.92
CA SER A 19 34.26 55.58 -39.21
C SER A 19 33.17 56.15 -40.13
N GLN A 20 31.92 55.68 -39.98
CA GLN A 20 30.71 56.47 -39.64
C GLN A 20 29.42 55.74 -40.09
N TRP A 21 28.30 56.12 -39.45
CA TRP A 21 26.89 55.88 -39.83
C TRP A 21 26.23 54.51 -39.56
N LEU A 22 25.51 54.50 -38.42
CA LEU A 22 24.13 54.01 -38.21
C LEU A 22 23.75 52.51 -38.31
N ARG A 23 23.04 52.09 -37.25
CA ARG A 23 21.92 51.12 -37.24
C ARG A 23 22.22 49.70 -37.74
N GLN A 24 22.67 48.85 -36.81
CA GLN A 24 21.82 47.79 -36.24
C GLN A 24 22.61 46.95 -35.22
N CYS A 25 22.34 47.19 -33.93
CA CYS A 25 22.47 46.20 -32.86
C CYS A 25 21.47 46.64 -31.78
N TYR A 26 20.45 45.83 -31.53
CA TYR A 26 19.44 46.16 -30.52
C TYR A 26 20.06 46.15 -29.13
N SER A 27 19.80 47.23 -28.41
CA SER A 27 20.19 47.49 -27.04
C SER A 27 19.90 46.28 -26.12
N ALA A 28 20.94 45.79 -25.44
CA ALA A 28 20.73 45.32 -24.07
C ALA A 28 20.15 46.50 -23.25
N ALA A 29 19.32 46.22 -22.24
CA ALA A 29 18.54 47.21 -21.47
C ALA A 29 17.40 47.92 -22.24
N ALA A 30 16.43 47.14 -22.75
CA ALA A 30 15.09 47.62 -23.08
C ALA A 30 14.01 46.52 -22.98
N ILE A 31 13.91 45.85 -21.84
CA ILE A 31 12.75 45.03 -21.46
C ILE A 31 12.29 45.58 -20.10
N SER A 32 11.48 46.64 -20.11
CA SER A 32 10.02 46.50 -19.91
C SER A 32 9.73 45.68 -18.65
N GLN A 33 9.64 46.28 -17.46
CA GLN A 33 8.46 47.06 -17.03
C GLN A 33 7.11 46.44 -17.41
N GLN A 34 7.03 45.10 -17.41
CA GLN A 34 5.84 44.40 -16.95
C GLN A 34 6.16 43.73 -15.61
N GLU A 35 5.83 44.43 -14.53
CA GLU A 35 5.58 43.79 -13.24
C GLU A 35 4.39 42.84 -13.41
N LYS A 36 4.67 41.60 -13.81
CA LYS A 36 3.73 40.52 -13.54
C LYS A 36 3.80 40.30 -12.03
N GLN A 37 2.98 41.05 -11.30
CA GLN A 37 2.66 40.78 -9.91
C GLN A 37 2.35 39.28 -9.82
N ARG A 38 3.29 38.50 -9.27
CA ARG A 38 2.94 37.23 -8.66
C ARG A 38 2.11 37.64 -7.45
N GLN A 39 0.80 37.75 -7.66
CA GLN A 39 -0.15 37.66 -6.56
C GLN A 39 0.23 36.38 -5.84
N LEU A 40 0.65 36.54 -4.58
CA LEU A 40 0.63 35.43 -3.64
C LEU A 40 -0.76 34.80 -3.74
N PRO A 41 -0.92 33.47 -3.74
CA PRO A 41 -2.25 32.89 -3.69
C PRO A 41 -2.94 33.49 -2.47
N VAL A 42 -3.95 34.32 -2.74
CA VAL A 42 -4.81 34.87 -1.69
C VAL A 42 -5.56 33.66 -1.20
N ILE A 43 -5.12 33.11 -0.07
CA ILE A 43 -5.85 32.09 0.66
C ILE A 43 -7.19 32.74 0.99
N ASP A 44 -8.25 32.32 0.31
CA ASP A 44 -9.59 32.74 0.66
C ASP A 44 -9.96 32.00 1.94
N PHE A 45 -9.70 32.65 3.08
CA PHE A 45 -10.01 32.13 4.41
C PHE A 45 -11.51 31.83 4.61
N PHE A 46 -12.37 32.20 3.65
CA PHE A 46 -13.80 31.92 3.63
C PHE A 46 -14.21 30.96 2.50
N ASP A 47 -13.27 30.28 1.85
CA ASP A 47 -13.58 29.21 0.90
C ASP A 47 -14.44 28.13 1.60
N PRO A 48 -15.66 27.83 1.10
CA PRO A 48 -16.50 26.79 1.65
C PRO A 48 -15.88 25.38 1.63
N GLU A 49 -14.84 25.14 0.83
CA GLU A 49 -14.07 23.89 0.83
C GLU A 49 -13.01 23.86 1.94
N LEU A 50 -12.29 24.97 2.17
CA LEU A 50 -11.38 25.11 3.33
C LEU A 50 -12.12 25.13 4.69
N SER A 51 -13.42 25.41 4.66
CA SER A 51 -14.29 25.49 5.85
C SER A 51 -14.90 24.15 6.28
N ARG A 52 -14.74 23.07 5.49
CA ARG A 52 -15.25 21.75 5.86
C ARG A 52 -14.27 21.08 6.84
N PRO A 53 -14.72 20.59 8.00
CA PRO A 53 -13.85 19.75 8.82
C PRO A 53 -13.47 18.51 7.99
N PRO A 54 -12.18 18.13 7.94
CA PRO A 54 -11.74 16.97 7.18
C PRO A 54 -12.53 15.76 7.67
N HIS A 55 -13.10 15.02 6.73
CA HIS A 55 -13.90 13.85 7.07
C HIS A 55 -12.93 12.77 7.52
N HIS A 56 -12.96 12.48 8.81
CA HIS A 56 -12.32 11.30 9.35
C HIS A 56 -13.23 10.12 9.05
N TYR A 57 -12.68 9.09 8.46
CA TYR A 57 -13.36 7.84 8.18
C TYR A 57 -12.66 6.72 8.96
N LEU A 58 -13.40 5.65 9.25
CA LEU A 58 -12.93 4.45 9.92
C LEU A 58 -13.36 3.21 9.11
N LEU A 59 -12.48 2.22 9.09
CA LEU A 59 -12.73 0.90 8.51
C LEU A 59 -13.42 0.01 9.54
N HIS A 60 -14.71 -0.24 9.37
CA HIS A 60 -15.47 -1.23 10.14
C HIS A 60 -15.28 -2.60 9.50
N CYS A 61 -14.31 -3.35 10.02
CA CYS A 61 -13.77 -4.54 9.37
C CYS A 61 -14.44 -5.84 9.83
N GLY A 62 -14.52 -6.80 8.91
CA GLY A 62 -14.76 -8.21 9.18
C GLY A 62 -13.82 -9.05 8.31
N VAL A 63 -13.39 -10.21 8.82
CA VAL A 63 -12.38 -11.04 8.15
C VAL A 63 -12.73 -12.50 8.27
N ALA A 64 -12.65 -13.21 7.15
CA ALA A 64 -12.80 -14.65 7.06
C ALA A 64 -11.60 -15.25 6.34
N GLY A 65 -11.31 -16.52 6.63
CA GLY A 65 -10.30 -17.23 5.86
C GLY A 65 -10.31 -18.73 6.07
N PHE A 66 -9.85 -19.44 5.05
CA PHE A 66 -9.79 -20.89 5.01
C PHE A 66 -8.43 -21.36 4.48
N PRO A 67 -7.67 -22.16 5.24
CA PRO A 67 -6.46 -22.80 4.73
C PRO A 67 -6.83 -23.94 3.77
N LYS A 68 -5.96 -24.17 2.79
CA LYS A 68 -5.99 -25.29 1.84
C LYS A 68 -6.02 -26.62 2.59
N ALA A 69 -6.99 -27.48 2.26
CA ALA A 69 -7.38 -28.63 3.08
C ALA A 69 -6.27 -29.64 3.43
N ASP A 70 -5.22 -29.76 2.61
CA ASP A 70 -4.11 -30.69 2.81
C ASP A 70 -2.98 -30.14 3.71
N LYS A 71 -3.07 -28.88 4.15
CA LYS A 71 -2.05 -28.27 5.02
C LYS A 71 -2.29 -28.66 6.48
N ILE A 72 -1.42 -29.53 7.01
CA ILE A 72 -1.31 -29.74 8.47
C ILE A 72 -0.82 -28.42 9.08
N ILE A 73 -1.67 -27.79 9.90
CA ILE A 73 -1.31 -26.59 10.66
C ILE A 73 -0.47 -27.03 11.87
N ASP A 74 0.78 -27.41 11.61
CA ASP A 74 1.74 -27.80 12.65
C ASP A 74 2.54 -26.58 13.13
N MET A 75 1.81 -25.58 13.63
CA MET A 75 2.38 -24.38 14.24
C MET A 75 1.77 -24.18 15.64
N PRO A 76 2.57 -23.90 16.68
CA PRO A 76 2.06 -23.43 17.96
C PRO A 76 1.31 -22.09 17.78
N ASN A 77 0.46 -21.74 18.75
CA ASN A 77 -0.34 -20.52 18.69
C ASN A 77 0.51 -19.26 18.94
N ASP A 78 1.25 -18.84 17.92
CA ASP A 78 2.23 -17.75 17.93
C ASP A 78 1.63 -16.34 17.81
N ASP A 79 0.31 -16.21 17.98
CA ASP A 79 -0.43 -14.93 18.03
C ASP A 79 0.00 -14.01 19.19
N ASN A 80 0.80 -14.51 20.14
CA ASN A 80 1.47 -13.68 21.16
C ASN A 80 2.81 -13.08 20.69
N ILE A 81 3.34 -13.53 19.55
CA ILE A 81 4.62 -13.09 18.96
C ILE A 81 4.35 -12.12 17.81
N TYR A 82 3.42 -12.46 16.91
CA TYR A 82 3.12 -11.70 15.70
C TYR A 82 1.77 -10.98 15.81
N THR A 83 1.74 -9.71 15.41
CA THR A 83 0.52 -8.86 15.48
C THR A 83 -0.47 -9.11 14.33
N SER A 84 0.02 -9.60 13.20
CA SER A 84 -0.79 -10.06 12.07
C SER A 84 -1.58 -11.32 12.45
N LYS A 85 -2.39 -11.90 11.56
CA LYS A 85 -2.97 -13.25 11.67
C LYS A 85 -2.60 -14.11 10.47
N GLN A 86 -2.65 -15.45 10.61
CA GLN A 86 -2.27 -16.42 9.57
C GLN A 86 -3.47 -17.24 9.10
N VAL A 87 -3.51 -17.59 7.82
CA VAL A 87 -4.51 -18.49 7.21
C VAL A 87 -3.81 -19.41 6.20
N GLY A 88 -3.27 -20.54 6.65
CA GLY A 88 -2.47 -21.40 5.77
C GLY A 88 -1.09 -20.79 5.50
N ASP A 89 -0.75 -20.52 4.25
CA ASP A 89 0.39 -19.70 3.84
C ASP A 89 0.03 -18.20 3.72
N ASP A 90 -1.25 -17.81 3.73
CA ASP A 90 -1.65 -16.40 3.80
C ASP A 90 -1.37 -15.79 5.18
N ALA A 91 -1.18 -14.48 5.20
CA ALA A 91 -1.27 -13.66 6.40
C ALA A 91 -1.96 -12.32 6.14
N TYR A 92 -2.51 -11.71 7.20
CA TYR A 92 -3.15 -10.40 7.14
C TYR A 92 -2.94 -9.57 8.41
N PHE A 93 -3.19 -8.27 8.35
CA PHE A 93 -3.42 -7.45 9.54
C PHE A 93 -4.69 -6.60 9.38
N GLN A 94 -5.31 -6.25 10.52
CA GLN A 94 -6.51 -5.41 10.54
C GLN A 94 -6.40 -4.26 11.54
N ARG A 95 -6.79 -3.06 11.11
CA ARG A 95 -6.82 -1.82 11.90
C ARG A 95 -7.97 -0.96 11.36
N ASN A 96 -8.49 -0.06 12.19
CA ASN A 96 -9.57 0.86 11.79
C ASN A 96 -9.11 1.92 10.75
N ASP A 97 -7.80 2.03 10.50
CA ASP A 97 -7.16 3.01 9.62
C ASP A 97 -6.29 2.38 8.51
N ALA A 98 -6.06 1.06 8.55
CA ALA A 98 -5.28 0.36 7.53
C ALA A 98 -5.51 -1.16 7.59
N LEU A 99 -5.49 -1.79 6.41
CA LEU A 99 -5.53 -3.25 6.23
C LEU A 99 -4.32 -3.71 5.41
N GLY A 100 -3.99 -4.99 5.53
CA GLY A 100 -3.05 -5.63 4.63
C GLY A 100 -3.25 -7.13 4.54
N VAL A 101 -2.96 -7.70 3.38
CA VAL A 101 -2.98 -9.14 3.09
C VAL A 101 -1.74 -9.52 2.27
N ALA A 102 -1.27 -10.75 2.44
CA ALA A 102 -0.13 -11.33 1.74
C ALA A 102 -0.32 -12.84 1.59
N ASP A 103 -0.26 -13.37 0.37
CA ASP A 103 -0.19 -14.81 0.10
C ASP A 103 1.27 -15.27 0.08
N GLY A 104 1.58 -16.34 0.83
CA GLY A 104 2.90 -16.95 0.89
C GLY A 104 3.11 -18.00 -0.21
N VAL A 105 3.98 -17.71 -1.18
CA VAL A 105 4.12 -18.52 -2.40
C VAL A 105 4.51 -19.98 -2.10
N GLY A 106 3.54 -20.88 -2.22
CA GLY A 106 3.68 -22.30 -1.86
C GLY A 106 4.75 -23.08 -2.65
N GLY A 107 5.21 -22.56 -3.79
CA GLY A 107 6.28 -23.17 -4.61
C GLY A 107 7.61 -23.38 -3.87
N TRP A 108 7.85 -22.63 -2.80
CA TRP A 108 9.05 -22.79 -1.96
C TRP A 108 9.12 -24.11 -1.20
N ARG A 109 8.00 -24.81 -0.97
CA ARG A 109 7.90 -25.99 -0.07
C ARG A 109 8.82 -27.17 -0.42
N SER A 110 9.44 -27.18 -1.59
CA SER A 110 10.46 -28.14 -2.03
C SER A 110 11.90 -27.80 -1.59
N HIS A 111 12.15 -26.60 -1.07
CA HIS A 111 13.47 -26.09 -0.71
C HIS A 111 13.75 -26.24 0.81
N THR A 112 14.99 -26.57 1.15
CA THR A 112 15.43 -26.62 2.56
C THR A 112 15.33 -25.23 3.21
N GLY A 113 14.73 -25.17 4.40
CA GLY A 113 14.50 -23.89 5.12
C GLY A 113 13.30 -23.09 4.62
N ALA A 114 12.52 -23.61 3.67
CA ALA A 114 11.34 -22.92 3.17
C ALA A 114 10.22 -22.82 4.21
N ASN A 115 9.69 -21.61 4.41
CA ASN A 115 8.48 -21.40 5.20
C ASN A 115 7.68 -20.20 4.65
N PRO A 116 6.88 -20.38 3.58
CA PRO A 116 6.09 -19.30 2.98
C PRO A 116 5.11 -18.67 3.96
N ALA A 117 4.35 -19.48 4.72
CA ALA A 117 3.49 -19.01 5.81
C ALA A 117 4.19 -18.08 6.81
N LEU A 118 5.40 -18.42 7.27
CA LEU A 118 6.12 -17.57 8.22
C LEU A 118 6.68 -16.30 7.55
N TYR A 119 6.95 -16.36 6.25
CA TYR A 119 7.43 -15.21 5.47
C TYR A 119 6.32 -14.15 5.28
N SER A 120 5.13 -14.56 4.82
CA SER A 120 3.94 -13.70 4.72
C SER A 120 3.53 -13.16 6.11
N ARG A 121 3.56 -14.01 7.15
CA ARG A 121 3.29 -13.65 8.55
C ARG A 121 4.19 -12.54 9.05
N LYS A 122 5.50 -12.67 8.86
CA LYS A 122 6.51 -11.66 9.24
C LYS A 122 6.32 -10.36 8.45
N LEU A 123 6.05 -10.43 7.14
CA LEU A 123 5.80 -9.23 6.33
C LEU A 123 4.59 -8.41 6.84
N MET A 124 3.45 -9.07 7.05
CA MET A 124 2.25 -8.40 7.58
C MET A 124 2.42 -7.95 9.03
N HIS A 125 3.23 -8.64 9.84
CA HIS A 125 3.58 -8.18 11.18
C HIS A 125 4.39 -6.88 11.13
N TYR A 126 5.48 -6.84 10.34
CA TYR A 126 6.33 -5.65 10.28
C TYR A 126 5.65 -4.45 9.61
N ALA A 127 4.75 -4.68 8.65
CA ALA A 127 3.89 -3.62 8.09
C ALA A 127 3.00 -2.99 9.18
N GLN A 128 2.37 -3.80 10.02
CA GLN A 128 1.57 -3.31 11.14
C GLN A 128 2.42 -2.58 12.20
N VAL A 129 3.62 -3.08 12.52
CA VAL A 129 4.54 -2.44 13.47
C VAL A 129 4.99 -1.06 12.98
N GLU A 130 5.32 -0.91 11.70
CA GLU A 130 5.67 0.40 11.12
C GLU A 130 4.44 1.34 11.13
N LEU A 131 3.24 0.83 10.86
CA LEU A 131 2.00 1.59 11.02
C LEU A 131 1.72 2.03 12.46
N ASP A 132 2.09 1.23 13.47
CA ASP A 132 1.98 1.62 14.88
C ASP A 132 3.03 2.67 15.29
N ARG A 133 4.22 2.65 14.67
CA ARG A 133 5.22 3.71 14.80
C ARG A 133 4.78 5.02 14.14
N ILE A 134 4.12 4.96 12.98
CA ILE A 134 3.58 6.13 12.27
C ILE A 134 2.42 6.77 13.06
N LYS A 135 1.67 5.97 13.84
CA LYS A 135 0.41 6.29 14.55
C LYS A 135 0.43 7.37 15.64
N THR A 136 1.37 8.31 15.60
CA THR A 136 1.29 9.56 16.36
C THR A 136 0.20 10.48 15.79
N ASN A 137 -1.08 10.12 15.99
CA ASN A 137 -2.21 11.03 15.83
C ASN A 137 -2.22 12.15 16.90
N VAL A 138 -1.20 12.20 17.76
CA VAL A 138 -0.78 13.39 18.51
C VAL A 138 0.59 13.82 17.98
N ARG A 139 0.59 14.73 17.01
CA ARG A 139 1.81 15.47 16.60
C ARG A 139 1.82 16.86 17.22
N PRO A 140 3.00 17.40 17.60
CA PRO A 140 3.11 18.81 17.93
C PRO A 140 2.62 19.68 16.76
N VAL A 141 1.83 20.71 17.07
CA VAL A 141 1.10 21.61 16.12
C VAL A 141 1.98 22.30 15.05
N HIS A 142 3.30 22.10 15.08
CA HIS A 142 4.31 22.80 14.30
C HIS A 142 5.07 21.90 13.30
N LEU A 143 4.73 20.61 13.22
CA LEU A 143 5.26 19.69 12.21
C LEU A 143 4.22 19.45 11.12
N ALA A 144 4.65 19.41 9.87
CA ALA A 144 3.79 18.98 8.77
C ALA A 144 3.21 17.58 9.05
N PRO A 145 1.99 17.29 8.59
CA PRO A 145 1.47 15.92 8.60
C PRO A 145 2.51 14.98 7.97
N ALA A 146 2.75 13.82 8.57
CA ALA A 146 3.30 12.75 7.74
C ALA A 146 2.21 12.38 6.76
N ASP A 147 2.57 12.34 5.50
CA ASP A 147 1.75 11.84 4.43
C ASP A 147 2.15 10.37 4.26
N PRO A 148 1.46 9.40 4.89
CA PRO A 148 1.92 8.02 4.90
C PRO A 148 1.79 7.44 3.49
N ASN A 149 2.87 6.83 3.02
CA ASN A 149 2.98 6.19 1.73
C ASN A 149 3.00 4.67 1.94
N PRO A 150 2.05 3.90 1.36
CA PRO A 150 2.02 2.45 1.54
C PRO A 150 3.26 1.74 0.98
N ILE A 151 3.98 2.34 0.01
CA ILE A 151 5.26 1.82 -0.49
C ILE A 151 6.35 1.90 0.58
N ASP A 152 6.47 3.03 1.29
CA ASP A 152 7.48 3.19 2.34
C ASP A 152 7.22 2.22 3.50
N ILE A 153 5.95 1.91 3.79
CA ILE A 153 5.57 0.89 4.77
C ILE A 153 5.90 -0.52 4.27
N MET A 154 5.62 -0.83 3.00
CA MET A 154 5.96 -2.11 2.37
C MET A 154 7.49 -2.32 2.34
N ASP A 155 8.27 -1.27 2.06
CA ASP A 155 9.73 -1.32 2.01
C ASP A 155 10.36 -1.54 3.38
N ASN A 156 9.94 -0.77 4.40
CA ASN A 156 10.38 -1.00 5.78
C ASN A 156 9.98 -2.40 6.27
N ALA A 157 8.76 -2.86 5.95
CA ALA A 157 8.30 -4.20 6.31
C ALA A 157 9.13 -5.30 5.64
N PHE A 158 9.43 -5.16 4.35
CA PHE A 158 10.24 -6.11 3.58
C PHE A 158 11.69 -6.15 4.08
N HIS A 159 12.28 -5.00 4.38
CA HIS A 159 13.62 -4.89 4.95
C HIS A 159 13.72 -5.63 6.29
N LEU A 160 12.79 -5.36 7.22
CA LEU A 160 12.74 -6.03 8.53
C LEU A 160 12.47 -7.54 8.38
N THR A 161 11.54 -7.93 7.51
CA THR A 161 11.25 -9.34 7.20
C THR A 161 12.48 -10.07 6.68
N THR A 162 13.26 -9.45 5.79
CA THR A 162 14.48 -10.03 5.23
C THR A 162 15.57 -10.21 6.29
N LEU A 163 15.75 -9.22 7.18
CA LEU A 163 16.71 -9.31 8.28
C LEU A 163 16.30 -10.39 9.31
N ASP A 164 15.03 -10.41 9.70
CA ASP A 164 14.49 -11.40 10.64
C ASP A 164 14.55 -12.82 10.05
N ALA A 165 14.12 -12.98 8.80
CA ALA A 165 14.21 -14.24 8.07
C ALA A 165 15.65 -14.79 7.97
N GLN A 166 16.69 -13.96 7.93
CA GLN A 166 18.09 -14.41 7.94
C GLN A 166 18.57 -14.87 9.34
N ASN A 167 17.97 -14.36 10.41
CA ASN A 167 18.37 -14.65 11.80
C ASN A 167 17.55 -15.78 12.44
N GLU A 168 16.42 -16.17 11.84
CA GLU A 168 15.53 -17.25 12.31
C GLU A 168 16.29 -18.59 12.46
N ILE A 169 16.19 -19.22 13.63
CA ILE A 169 16.83 -20.52 13.89
C ILE A 169 15.78 -21.62 13.69
N SER A 170 15.84 -22.32 12.55
CA SER A 170 14.98 -23.47 12.29
C SER A 170 15.27 -24.60 13.29
N SER A 171 14.41 -24.74 14.29
CA SER A 171 14.59 -25.68 15.40
C SER A 171 14.41 -27.17 15.02
N TYR A 172 14.10 -27.47 13.75
CA TYR A 172 13.70 -28.80 13.30
C TYR A 172 14.81 -29.61 12.62
N VAL A 173 16.00 -29.04 12.38
CA VAL A 173 17.07 -29.71 11.62
C VAL A 173 18.37 -29.76 12.42
N PHE A 174 18.93 -30.96 12.56
CA PHE A 174 20.22 -31.24 13.22
C PHE A 174 21.45 -30.77 12.40
N VAL A 175 21.23 -29.83 11.47
CA VAL A 175 22.19 -29.26 10.53
C VAL A 175 21.96 -27.76 10.57
N TYR A 176 23.03 -26.98 10.80
CA TYR A 176 22.99 -25.53 11.01
C TYR A 176 22.61 -24.75 9.75
N PHE A 177 21.36 -24.86 9.29
CA PHE A 177 20.79 -23.91 8.34
C PHE A 177 20.25 -22.70 9.13
N GLN A 178 20.86 -21.54 8.92
CA GLN A 178 20.39 -20.29 9.50
C GLN A 178 19.43 -19.62 8.53
N GLY A 179 18.28 -19.21 9.05
CA GLY A 179 17.25 -18.48 8.34
C GLY A 179 16.16 -19.33 7.68
N ILE A 180 15.07 -18.65 7.35
CA ILE A 180 13.99 -19.15 6.50
C ILE A 180 14.11 -18.55 5.09
N VAL A 181 13.66 -19.31 4.10
CA VAL A 181 13.51 -18.82 2.72
C VAL A 181 12.04 -18.83 2.32
N GLY A 182 11.67 -17.92 1.42
CA GLY A 182 10.29 -17.73 1.02
C GLY A 182 10.11 -16.48 0.17
N SER A 183 8.92 -16.36 -0.40
CA SER A 183 8.40 -15.15 -1.02
C SER A 183 6.91 -15.04 -0.77
N THR A 184 6.37 -13.84 -0.97
CA THR A 184 4.97 -13.53 -0.73
C THR A 184 4.52 -12.38 -1.62
N THR A 185 3.26 -12.39 -2.04
CA THR A 185 2.58 -11.21 -2.57
C THR A 185 2.23 -10.26 -1.42
N ALA A 186 1.86 -9.01 -1.70
CA ALA A 186 1.48 -8.07 -0.65
C ALA A 186 0.56 -6.95 -1.17
N CYS A 187 -0.60 -6.79 -0.54
CA CYS A 187 -1.45 -5.62 -0.73
C CYS A 187 -1.65 -4.90 0.60
N ILE A 188 -1.23 -3.63 0.68
CA ILE A 188 -1.32 -2.76 1.86
C ILE A 188 -2.18 -1.55 1.53
N VAL A 189 -3.17 -1.29 2.38
CA VAL A 189 -4.20 -0.26 2.18
C VAL A 189 -4.28 0.64 3.40
N LEU A 190 -4.17 1.95 3.19
CA LEU A 190 -4.22 2.98 4.23
C LEU A 190 -5.43 3.89 4.01
N LEU A 191 -6.23 4.14 5.05
CA LEU A 191 -7.29 5.13 5.02
C LEU A 191 -6.75 6.49 5.49
N CYS A 192 -6.55 7.40 4.55
CA CYS A 192 -5.98 8.71 4.77
C CYS A 192 -7.05 9.77 4.54
N GLN A 193 -7.71 10.23 5.61
CA GLN A 193 -8.86 11.15 5.50
C GLN A 193 -9.95 10.55 4.60
N ASP A 194 -10.21 11.14 3.43
CA ASP A 194 -11.24 10.77 2.45
C ASP A 194 -10.70 9.91 1.28
N GLU A 195 -9.49 9.37 1.37
CA GLU A 195 -8.89 8.49 0.35
C GLU A 195 -8.28 7.22 0.92
N LEU A 196 -8.42 6.12 0.16
CA LEU A 196 -7.62 4.92 0.32
C LEU A 196 -6.33 5.08 -0.49
N ARG A 197 -5.20 4.78 0.13
CA ARG A 197 -3.88 4.70 -0.53
C ARG A 197 -3.42 3.26 -0.50
N ILE A 198 -3.10 2.73 -1.67
CA ILE A 198 -2.90 1.30 -1.89
C ILE A 198 -1.51 1.10 -2.48
N ALA A 199 -0.76 0.14 -1.95
CA ALA A 199 0.35 -0.50 -2.64
C ALA A 199 0.02 -1.98 -2.82
N ASN A 200 -0.03 -2.45 -4.07
CA ASN A 200 -0.27 -3.85 -4.41
C ASN A 200 0.92 -4.43 -5.19
N LEU A 201 1.46 -5.55 -4.74
CA LEU A 201 2.47 -6.33 -5.44
C LEU A 201 2.02 -7.80 -5.54
N GLY A 202 1.81 -8.26 -6.76
CA GLY A 202 1.31 -9.61 -7.06
C GLY A 202 -0.18 -9.62 -7.42
N ASP A 203 -0.83 -10.76 -7.17
CA ASP A 203 -2.23 -11.06 -7.48
C ASP A 203 -3.15 -11.13 -6.25
N CYS A 204 -2.67 -10.68 -5.09
CA CYS A 204 -3.59 -10.07 -4.11
C CYS A 204 -4.38 -8.93 -4.79
N GLY A 205 -5.60 -8.68 -4.32
CA GLY A 205 -6.48 -7.71 -4.96
C GLY A 205 -7.33 -6.90 -3.99
N ILE A 206 -7.76 -5.74 -4.45
CA ILE A 206 -8.68 -4.84 -3.75
C ILE A 206 -9.76 -4.35 -4.70
N SER A 207 -10.99 -4.29 -4.21
CA SER A 207 -12.10 -3.59 -4.84
C SER A 207 -12.82 -2.65 -3.87
N VAL A 208 -13.43 -1.60 -4.43
CA VAL A 208 -14.28 -0.64 -3.71
C VAL A 208 -15.62 -0.57 -4.43
N ILE A 209 -16.68 -0.86 -3.70
CA ILE A 209 -18.06 -0.96 -4.17
C ILE A 209 -18.88 0.16 -3.50
N ARG A 210 -19.60 0.94 -4.31
CA ARG A 210 -20.49 2.02 -3.88
C ARG A 210 -21.84 1.83 -4.52
N GLN A 211 -22.92 1.86 -3.74
CA GLN A 211 -24.30 1.72 -4.24
C GLN A 211 -24.43 0.51 -5.20
N ASN A 212 -23.90 -0.64 -4.78
CA ASN A 212 -23.93 -1.89 -5.53
C ASN A 212 -23.25 -1.85 -6.93
N ASN A 213 -22.20 -1.03 -7.08
CA ASN A 213 -21.40 -0.94 -8.30
C ASN A 213 -19.91 -0.81 -7.95
N TYR A 214 -19.02 -1.44 -8.73
CA TYR A 214 -17.57 -1.25 -8.59
C TYR A 214 -17.16 0.19 -8.95
N VAL A 215 -16.57 0.90 -8.00
CA VAL A 215 -15.90 2.20 -8.18
C VAL A 215 -14.43 2.00 -8.53
N PHE A 216 -13.83 0.96 -7.95
CA PHE A 216 -12.45 0.58 -8.18
C PHE A 216 -12.30 -0.94 -8.06
N ARG A 217 -11.40 -1.51 -8.86
CA ARG A 217 -10.88 -2.88 -8.76
C ARG A 217 -9.44 -2.85 -9.26
N SER A 218 -8.51 -3.42 -8.50
CA SER A 218 -7.12 -3.57 -8.94
C SER A 218 -7.00 -4.63 -10.04
N GLU A 219 -6.06 -4.43 -10.97
CA GLU A 219 -5.60 -5.48 -11.89
C GLU A 219 -4.52 -6.32 -11.19
N GLU A 220 -4.42 -7.61 -11.53
CA GLU A 220 -3.37 -8.50 -11.03
C GLU A 220 -1.99 -8.10 -11.59
N GLN A 221 -0.95 -8.16 -10.75
CA GLN A 221 0.42 -7.88 -11.17
C GLN A 221 1.22 -9.19 -11.31
N GLN A 222 1.29 -9.70 -12.55
CA GLN A 222 1.97 -10.95 -12.88
C GLN A 222 3.06 -10.77 -13.95
N HIS A 223 4.15 -11.54 -13.83
CA HIS A 223 5.19 -11.66 -14.87
C HIS A 223 4.75 -12.58 -16.01
N SER A 224 3.91 -13.56 -15.69
CA SER A 224 3.27 -14.52 -16.60
C SER A 224 2.10 -15.19 -15.88
N PHE A 225 1.22 -15.88 -16.60
CA PHE A 225 0.08 -16.59 -16.02
C PHE A 225 0.49 -17.46 -14.82
N ASN A 226 -0.17 -17.25 -13.67
CA ASN A 226 0.11 -17.93 -12.39
C ASN A 226 1.58 -17.75 -11.92
N PHE A 227 2.21 -16.62 -12.24
CA PHE A 227 3.54 -16.22 -11.77
C PHE A 227 3.53 -14.73 -11.35
N PRO A 228 3.04 -14.42 -10.14
CA PRO A 228 2.96 -13.05 -9.62
C PRO A 228 4.31 -12.40 -9.34
N TYR A 229 4.29 -11.07 -9.30
CA TYR A 229 5.31 -10.28 -8.64
C TYR A 229 5.28 -10.58 -7.12
N GLN A 230 6.43 -10.71 -6.50
CA GLN A 230 6.53 -11.26 -5.14
C GLN A 230 7.77 -10.74 -4.40
N LEU A 231 7.62 -10.37 -3.13
CA LEU A 231 8.74 -10.02 -2.25
C LEU A 231 9.32 -11.28 -1.62
N GLY A 232 10.63 -11.52 -1.71
CA GLY A 232 11.21 -12.74 -1.16
C GLY A 232 12.72 -12.84 -1.22
N THR A 233 13.27 -13.87 -0.56
CA THR A 233 14.72 -14.08 -0.40
C THR A 233 15.50 -14.31 -1.70
N ALA A 234 14.81 -14.67 -2.79
CA ALA A 234 15.39 -14.84 -4.11
C ALA A 234 14.53 -14.22 -5.22
N SER A 235 13.69 -13.23 -4.88
CA SER A 235 12.97 -12.46 -5.90
C SER A 235 13.86 -11.40 -6.55
N PHE A 236 13.52 -11.01 -7.77
CA PHE A 236 14.05 -9.82 -8.43
C PHE A 236 13.17 -8.58 -8.20
N ASP A 237 11.94 -8.79 -7.72
CA ASP A 237 10.98 -7.71 -7.47
C ASP A 237 11.31 -6.98 -6.17
N SER A 238 10.96 -5.70 -6.13
CA SER A 238 11.14 -4.81 -4.99
C SER A 238 9.81 -4.16 -4.58
N PRO A 239 9.72 -3.61 -3.36
CA PRO A 239 8.59 -2.79 -2.94
C PRO A 239 8.32 -1.59 -3.85
N THR A 240 9.32 -1.10 -4.60
CA THR A 240 9.15 -0.01 -5.57
C THR A 240 8.53 -0.44 -6.90
N ASP A 241 8.41 -1.75 -7.16
CA ASP A 241 7.70 -2.29 -8.33
C ASP A 241 6.18 -2.44 -8.08
N ALA A 242 5.71 -2.24 -6.84
CA ALA A 242 4.30 -2.34 -6.48
C ALA A 242 3.45 -1.26 -7.16
N GLN A 243 2.28 -1.66 -7.65
CA GLN A 243 1.27 -0.74 -8.19
C GLN A 243 0.73 0.16 -7.08
N GLN A 244 0.65 1.46 -7.37
CA GLN A 244 0.14 2.48 -6.45
C GLN A 244 -1.19 3.04 -6.92
N PHE A 245 -2.18 3.07 -6.02
CA PHE A 245 -3.49 3.64 -6.31
C PHE A 245 -3.95 4.58 -5.18
N THR A 246 -4.70 5.62 -5.56
CA THR A 246 -5.39 6.51 -4.62
C THR A 246 -6.85 6.59 -5.02
N VAL A 247 -7.75 6.18 -4.12
CA VAL A 247 -9.19 6.04 -4.40
C VAL A 247 -9.98 6.89 -3.40
N LYS A 248 -10.77 7.86 -3.88
CA LYS A 248 -11.64 8.69 -3.02
C LYS A 248 -12.85 7.90 -2.54
N VAL A 249 -13.06 7.91 -1.23
CA VAL A 249 -14.12 7.15 -0.54
C VAL A 249 -15.26 8.05 -0.05
N GLN A 250 -16.40 7.41 0.22
CA GLN A 250 -17.62 8.00 0.75
C GLN A 250 -18.15 7.15 1.91
N ASP A 251 -19.05 7.73 2.71
CA ASP A 251 -19.71 6.98 3.78
C ASP A 251 -20.60 5.89 3.18
N GLY A 252 -20.49 4.67 3.71
CA GLY A 252 -21.19 3.49 3.19
C GLY A 252 -20.51 2.79 2.02
N ASP A 253 -19.32 3.23 1.58
CA ASP A 253 -18.52 2.44 0.64
C ASP A 253 -18.08 1.11 1.27
N LEU A 254 -18.14 0.03 0.49
CA LEU A 254 -17.67 -1.29 0.88
C LEU A 254 -16.34 -1.58 0.19
N MET A 255 -15.29 -1.83 0.96
CA MET A 255 -13.98 -2.25 0.47
C MET A 255 -13.81 -3.76 0.70
N ILE A 256 -13.28 -4.46 -0.31
CA ILE A 256 -12.87 -5.87 -0.22
C ILE A 256 -11.38 -5.93 -0.52
N LEU A 257 -10.60 -6.60 0.33
CA LEU A 257 -9.17 -6.85 0.18
C LEU A 257 -8.95 -8.35 0.40
N ALA A 258 -8.34 -9.05 -0.56
CA ALA A 258 -8.19 -10.50 -0.48
C ALA A 258 -6.93 -11.04 -1.20
N SER A 259 -6.57 -12.29 -0.89
CA SER A 259 -5.65 -13.11 -1.68
C SER A 259 -6.26 -13.57 -3.01
N ASP A 260 -5.43 -14.11 -3.90
CA ASP A 260 -5.85 -14.69 -5.19
C ASP A 260 -6.96 -15.73 -5.00
N GLY A 261 -6.92 -16.51 -3.91
CA GLY A 261 -7.93 -17.51 -3.53
C GLY A 261 -9.38 -17.01 -3.43
N LEU A 262 -9.63 -15.69 -3.41
CA LEU A 262 -10.97 -15.14 -3.69
C LEU A 262 -11.20 -14.89 -5.19
N PHE A 263 -10.30 -14.16 -5.84
CA PHE A 263 -10.48 -13.62 -7.19
C PHE A 263 -10.30 -14.65 -8.31
N ASP A 264 -9.51 -15.71 -8.09
CA ASP A 264 -9.43 -16.91 -8.94
C ASP A 264 -10.74 -17.73 -8.93
N ASN A 265 -11.51 -17.60 -7.85
CA ASN A 265 -12.53 -18.57 -7.46
C ASN A 265 -13.98 -18.06 -7.57
N LEU A 266 -14.18 -16.74 -7.66
CA LEU A 266 -15.50 -16.10 -7.84
C LEU A 266 -15.43 -15.03 -8.92
N TYR A 267 -16.41 -15.03 -9.83
CA TYR A 267 -16.60 -13.93 -10.78
C TYR A 267 -17.14 -12.67 -10.08
N ASP A 268 -16.97 -11.51 -10.72
CA ASP A 268 -17.44 -10.22 -10.20
C ASP A 268 -18.96 -10.24 -9.91
N GLU A 269 -19.75 -10.89 -10.77
CA GLU A 269 -21.20 -11.05 -10.58
C GLU A 269 -21.55 -11.88 -9.35
N GLU A 270 -20.74 -12.89 -9.01
CA GLU A 270 -20.96 -13.74 -7.83
C GLU A 270 -20.59 -13.03 -6.54
N ILE A 271 -19.51 -12.24 -6.56
CA ILE A 271 -19.12 -11.38 -5.44
C ILE A 271 -20.25 -10.37 -5.16
N MET A 272 -20.82 -9.75 -6.20
CA MET A 272 -21.95 -8.84 -6.07
C MET A 272 -23.23 -9.54 -5.55
N GLU A 273 -23.55 -10.75 -6.05
CA GLU A 273 -24.70 -11.54 -5.60
C GLU A 273 -24.63 -11.88 -4.09
N GLU A 274 -23.47 -12.28 -3.59
CA GLU A 274 -23.28 -12.55 -2.14
C GLU A 274 -23.44 -11.29 -1.29
N ILE A 275 -22.91 -10.14 -1.76
CA ILE A 275 -23.06 -8.85 -1.07
C ILE A 275 -24.52 -8.42 -1.03
N GLU A 276 -25.24 -8.51 -2.15
CA GLU A 276 -26.68 -8.24 -2.23
C GLU A 276 -27.49 -9.15 -1.30
N THR A 277 -27.16 -10.44 -1.26
CA THR A 277 -27.85 -11.42 -0.40
C THR A 277 -27.63 -11.08 1.08
N CYS A 278 -26.38 -10.84 1.48
CA CYS A 278 -26.04 -10.41 2.83
C CYS A 278 -26.79 -9.12 3.23
N LEU A 279 -26.89 -8.15 2.31
CA LEU A 279 -27.61 -6.89 2.50
C LEU A 279 -29.12 -7.08 2.69
N GLN A 280 -29.73 -8.01 1.94
CA GLN A 280 -31.18 -8.26 1.97
C GLN A 280 -31.63 -9.03 3.21
N ASP A 281 -30.80 -9.95 3.72
CA ASP A 281 -31.08 -10.74 4.93
C ASP A 281 -31.00 -9.92 6.23
N GLN A 282 -30.53 -8.68 6.18
CA GLN A 282 -30.40 -7.80 7.34
C GLN A 282 -31.66 -6.98 7.61
N ALA A 283 -31.95 -6.78 8.90
CA ALA A 283 -32.98 -5.85 9.33
C ALA A 283 -32.60 -4.40 8.93
N PRO A 284 -33.54 -3.55 8.46
CA PRO A 284 -33.24 -2.19 7.96
C PRO A 284 -32.58 -1.21 8.95
N GLU A 285 -32.42 -1.57 10.22
CA GLU A 285 -31.79 -0.77 11.27
C GLU A 285 -30.40 -1.30 11.69
N ALA A 286 -29.93 -2.41 11.11
CA ALA A 286 -28.61 -2.96 11.39
C ALA A 286 -27.52 -2.27 10.55
N ASP A 287 -26.42 -1.88 11.18
CA ASP A 287 -25.18 -1.58 10.46
C ASP A 287 -24.69 -2.84 9.73
N LEU A 288 -24.34 -2.68 8.45
CA LEU A 288 -23.66 -3.64 7.59
C LEU A 288 -22.53 -4.40 8.35
N PRO A 289 -22.73 -5.67 8.76
CA PRO A 289 -21.71 -6.48 9.36
C PRO A 289 -20.78 -6.97 8.26
N ALA A 290 -19.70 -6.24 8.04
CA ALA A 290 -18.62 -6.62 7.13
C ALA A 290 -18.15 -8.08 7.36
N GLN A 291 -18.26 -8.59 8.59
CA GLN A 291 -17.97 -9.99 8.94
C GLN A 291 -18.85 -10.99 8.18
N ALA A 292 -20.17 -10.76 8.07
CA ALA A 292 -21.07 -11.69 7.39
C ALA A 292 -20.75 -11.77 5.89
N ILE A 293 -20.42 -10.63 5.27
CA ILE A 293 -19.98 -10.57 3.87
C ILE A 293 -18.64 -11.30 3.69
N ALA A 294 -17.67 -11.08 4.60
CA ALA A 294 -16.39 -11.79 4.56
C ALA A 294 -16.58 -13.31 4.66
N ASP A 295 -17.40 -13.76 5.62
CA ASP A 295 -17.71 -15.18 5.85
C ASP A 295 -18.39 -15.80 4.61
N ALA A 296 -19.37 -15.11 4.01
CA ALA A 296 -20.09 -15.55 2.81
C ALA A 296 -19.17 -15.67 1.59
N LEU A 297 -18.40 -14.61 1.27
CA LEU A 297 -17.46 -14.59 0.15
C LEU A 297 -16.39 -15.69 0.28
N ALA A 298 -15.75 -15.79 1.45
CA ALA A 298 -14.73 -16.81 1.68
C ALA A 298 -15.33 -18.24 1.62
N PHE A 299 -16.57 -18.42 2.07
CA PHE A 299 -17.24 -19.73 2.00
C PHE A 299 -17.61 -20.11 0.55
N ARG A 300 -18.16 -19.18 -0.24
CA ARG A 300 -18.50 -19.44 -1.65
C ARG A 300 -17.25 -19.77 -2.46
N ALA A 301 -16.17 -18.99 -2.30
CA ALA A 301 -14.88 -19.23 -2.96
C ALA A 301 -14.31 -20.62 -2.63
N LYS A 302 -14.38 -21.04 -1.35
CA LYS A 302 -13.95 -22.36 -0.88
C LYS A 302 -14.73 -23.52 -1.51
N VAL A 303 -16.02 -23.33 -1.80
CA VAL A 303 -16.90 -24.40 -2.30
C VAL A 303 -16.85 -24.52 -3.83
N GLY A 304 -16.74 -23.39 -4.56
CA GLY A 304 -16.76 -23.38 -6.02
C GLY A 304 -15.40 -23.56 -6.71
N GLY A 305 -14.30 -23.33 -5.98
CA GLY A 305 -13.01 -22.95 -6.58
C GLY A 305 -11.89 -23.99 -6.68
N LYS A 306 -10.76 -23.52 -7.22
CA LYS A 306 -9.41 -24.07 -7.07
C LYS A 306 -9.06 -24.12 -5.58
N ALA A 307 -8.58 -25.27 -5.12
CA ALA A 307 -8.19 -25.46 -3.73
C ALA A 307 -6.95 -24.62 -3.42
N ASP A 308 -7.11 -23.50 -2.72
CA ASP A 308 -6.02 -22.67 -2.20
C ASP A 308 -6.28 -22.20 -0.76
N ASP A 309 -5.35 -21.43 -0.21
CA ASP A 309 -5.65 -20.60 0.95
C ASP A 309 -6.52 -19.42 0.49
N ILE A 310 -7.45 -19.02 1.35
CA ILE A 310 -8.42 -17.96 1.05
C ILE A 310 -8.43 -17.03 2.23
N THR A 311 -8.10 -15.75 2.02
CA THR A 311 -8.18 -14.71 3.04
C THR A 311 -8.95 -13.54 2.48
N VAL A 312 -10.07 -13.19 3.12
CA VAL A 312 -10.98 -12.12 2.69
C VAL A 312 -11.18 -11.15 3.85
N LEU A 313 -10.72 -9.91 3.67
CA LEU A 313 -11.00 -8.79 4.54
C LEU A 313 -12.04 -7.90 3.86
N VAL A 314 -13.15 -7.65 4.54
CA VAL A 314 -14.17 -6.71 4.12
C VAL A 314 -14.17 -5.55 5.10
N ALA A 315 -14.27 -4.32 4.62
CA ALA A 315 -14.39 -3.14 5.46
C ALA A 315 -15.47 -2.21 4.94
N LEU A 316 -16.40 -1.85 5.82
CA LEU A 316 -17.34 -0.77 5.58
C LEU A 316 -16.68 0.56 5.98
N ILE A 317 -16.66 1.51 5.06
CA ILE A 317 -16.14 2.86 5.31
C ILE A 317 -17.23 3.67 5.99
N LYS A 318 -17.02 3.96 7.28
CA LYS A 318 -17.94 4.75 8.10
C LYS A 318 -17.30 6.08 8.47
N ARG A 319 -18.06 7.16 8.40
CA ARG A 319 -17.63 8.47 8.86
C ARG A 319 -17.52 8.48 10.39
N ASP A 320 -16.40 8.94 10.91
CA ASP A 320 -16.22 9.20 12.33
C ASP A 320 -17.02 10.46 12.69
N GLU A 321 -18.17 10.26 13.34
CA GLU A 321 -19.04 11.34 13.81
C GLU A 321 -18.55 11.96 15.13
N THR A 322 -17.45 11.47 15.74
CA THR A 322 -16.95 12.08 16.97
C THR A 322 -16.46 13.50 16.68
N PRO A 323 -17.07 14.54 17.30
CA PRO A 323 -16.61 15.90 17.08
C PRO A 323 -15.23 16.06 17.70
N ASN A 324 -14.27 16.52 16.90
CA ASN A 324 -12.99 17.05 17.36
C ASN A 324 -13.26 18.28 18.25
N VAL A 325 -13.62 18.05 19.52
CA VAL A 325 -13.74 19.10 20.54
C VAL A 325 -12.32 19.49 20.92
N PRO A 326 -11.84 20.70 20.58
CA PRO A 326 -10.54 21.15 21.05
C PRO A 326 -10.67 21.30 22.56
N THR A 327 -9.88 20.55 23.33
CA THR A 327 -9.78 20.78 24.77
C THR A 327 -9.32 22.22 24.97
N PRO A 328 -10.10 23.07 25.67
CA PRO A 328 -9.70 24.44 25.90
C PRO A 328 -8.37 24.45 26.66
N PRO A 329 -7.43 25.33 26.31
CA PRO A 329 -6.15 25.38 27.01
C PRO A 329 -6.39 25.61 28.51
N PRO A 330 -5.57 25.01 29.39
CA PRO A 330 -5.71 25.20 30.83
C PRO A 330 -5.66 26.71 31.14
N LEU A 331 -6.64 27.16 31.95
CA LEU A 331 -6.71 28.55 32.39
C LEU A 331 -5.45 28.90 33.22
N PRO A 332 -4.97 30.17 33.14
CA PRO A 332 -3.69 30.60 33.69
C PRO A 332 -3.62 30.61 35.21
#